data_AF-A0A8C2X3Q4-F1
#
_entry.id   AF-A0A8C2X3Q4-F1
#
_cell.length_a   1.000
_cell.length_b   1.000
_cell.length_c   1.000
_cell.angle_alpha   90.00
_cell.angle_beta   90.00
_cell.angle_gamma   90.00
#
_symmetry.space_group_name_H-M   'P 1'
#
loop_
_entity.id
_entity.type
_entity.pdbx_description
1 polymer ?
#
loop_
_entity_poly.entity_id
_entity_poly.type
_entity_poly.pdbx_seq_one_letter_code
_entity_poly.pdbx_strand_id
1 'polypeptide(L)'
;MAFSRIRILDPPCRGIVGRAAVMLCSLLTSLFLLHCLADRCGTSPVQDSRSPSAKRPTYEWTAGSAPTGYGAARRPSRVLADERARQVSEESFIWPPPDLVASRRASPRFAGKLSPLGEGSKKLPQALIIGVKKGGTRALLEFLRVHPDIRAVGAEPHFFDRNYENGLEWYRELMPKTLEGQITMEKTPSYFVTREAPARIAAMSRDTKLIVVVRDPVTRAISDYTQTLSKKPDIPSFESLTFKNRTTGLIDTSWSAIQIGIYAKHLDNWLQYFPAEQILFVSGERLISDPAGELGRVQDFLGLKRIITDKHFYFNQTKGFPCLKKAEGSSKPHCLGKTKGRTHPNIDPEVVQRLRDFYRPFKHEVLPDDGALLLAGRTECIYTEDSQRYCSGVLGALDWGGEIIFSKKSHYLTRNVSNITI
;
A
#
# COMPACT_ATOMS: atom_id res chain seq x y z
N MET A 1 -45.33 8.76 63.45
CA MET A 1 -46.35 9.67 62.88
C MET A 1 -45.92 10.04 61.48
N ALA A 2 -46.75 9.73 60.49
CA ALA A 2 -46.48 9.95 59.07
C ALA A 2 -46.77 11.39 58.66
N PHE A 3 -45.96 11.96 57.77
CA PHE A 3 -46.38 13.07 56.91
C PHE A 3 -45.85 12.85 55.48
N SER A 4 -46.80 12.65 54.59
CA SER A 4 -46.66 12.46 53.14
C SER A 4 -46.34 13.79 52.46
N ARG A 5 -45.36 13.83 51.55
CA ARG A 5 -45.22 14.92 50.56
C ARG A 5 -45.33 14.34 49.15
N ILE A 6 -46.44 14.68 48.50
CA ILE A 6 -46.71 14.47 47.08
C ILE A 6 -45.76 15.38 46.28
N ARG A 7 -44.98 14.82 45.35
CA ARG A 7 -44.21 15.61 44.36
C ARG A 7 -45.09 15.82 43.13
N ILE A 8 -45.37 17.08 42.82
CA ILE A 8 -45.92 17.53 41.54
C ILE A 8 -44.79 17.46 40.51
N LEU A 9 -45.03 16.79 39.38
CA LEU A 9 -44.10 16.70 38.25
C LEU A 9 -44.19 17.96 37.39
N ASP A 10 -43.07 18.66 37.20
CA ASP A 10 -42.95 19.78 36.25
C ASP A 10 -43.09 19.29 34.79
N PRO A 11 -43.67 20.10 33.87
CA PRO A 11 -43.81 19.73 32.47
C PRO A 11 -42.44 19.67 31.75
N PRO A 12 -42.24 18.74 30.81
CA PRO A 12 -40.95 18.57 30.14
C PRO A 12 -40.58 19.79 29.30
N CYS A 13 -39.33 20.23 29.43
CA CYS A 13 -38.76 21.38 28.74
C CYS A 13 -38.96 21.29 27.21
N ARG A 14 -39.46 22.39 26.62
CA ARG A 14 -39.72 22.61 25.17
C ARG A 14 -38.58 22.18 24.21
N GLY A 15 -37.35 22.01 24.69
CA GLY A 15 -36.20 21.59 23.87
C GLY A 15 -36.15 20.11 23.51
N ILE A 16 -36.74 19.22 24.33
CA ILE A 16 -36.67 17.76 24.09
C ILE A 16 -37.68 17.33 23.02
N VAL A 17 -38.89 17.90 23.06
CA VAL A 17 -39.95 17.64 22.07
C VAL A 17 -39.53 18.11 20.67
N GLY A 18 -38.84 19.26 20.58
CA GLY A 18 -38.32 19.76 19.30
C GLY A 18 -37.25 18.85 18.68
N ARG A 19 -36.35 18.28 19.49
CA ARG A 19 -35.31 17.34 19.00
C ARG A 19 -35.91 16.01 18.56
N ALA A 20 -36.93 15.52 19.26
CA ALA A 20 -37.66 14.32 18.87
C ALA A 20 -38.42 14.51 17.54
N ALA A 21 -39.05 15.68 17.33
CA ALA A 21 -39.74 15.99 16.09
C ALA A 21 -38.80 16.07 14.88
N VAL A 22 -37.61 16.67 15.03
CA VAL A 22 -36.61 16.74 13.96
C VAL A 22 -36.05 15.35 13.60
N MET A 23 -35.79 14.50 14.60
CA MET A 23 -35.36 13.12 14.39
C MET A 23 -36.42 12.29 13.67
N LEU A 24 -37.70 12.45 14.06
CA LEU A 24 -38.82 11.75 13.41
C LEU A 24 -39.00 12.20 11.96
N CYS A 25 -38.94 13.51 11.67
CA CYS A 25 -39.00 14.02 10.31
C CYS A 25 -37.83 13.50 9.46
N SER A 26 -36.61 13.43 10.00
CA SER A 26 -35.45 12.90 9.26
C SER A 26 -35.56 11.39 8.98
N LEU A 27 -36.19 10.63 9.87
CA LEU A 27 -36.46 9.20 9.66
C LEU A 27 -37.53 8.98 8.59
N LEU A 28 -38.61 9.76 8.63
CA LEU A 28 -39.70 9.68 7.66
C LEU A 28 -39.26 10.07 6.25
N THR A 29 -38.42 11.11 6.10
CA THR A 29 -37.86 11.49 4.78
C THR A 29 -36.91 10.43 4.23
N SER A 30 -36.09 9.81 5.09
CA SER A 30 -35.21 8.71 4.68
C SER A 30 -35.99 7.47 4.25
N LEU A 31 -37.07 7.13 4.95
CA LEU A 31 -37.96 6.00 4.59
C LEU A 31 -38.69 6.26 3.28
N PHE A 32 -39.15 7.50 3.06
CA PHE A 32 -39.79 7.89 1.80
C PHE A 32 -38.82 7.79 0.61
N LEU A 33 -37.57 8.26 0.77
CA LEU A 33 -36.53 8.12 -0.26
C LEU A 33 -36.21 6.65 -0.57
N LEU A 34 -36.14 5.79 0.44
CA LEU A 34 -35.97 4.35 0.26
C LEU A 34 -37.14 3.70 -0.47
N HIS A 35 -38.37 4.13 -0.18
CA HIS A 35 -39.58 3.64 -0.87
C HIS A 35 -39.58 4.07 -2.34
N CYS A 36 -39.25 5.33 -2.64
CA CYS A 36 -39.12 5.82 -4.02
C CYS A 36 -38.00 5.13 -4.82
N LEU A 37 -36.93 4.70 -4.15
CA LEU A 37 -35.85 3.93 -4.79
C LEU A 37 -36.25 2.48 -5.03
N ALA A 38 -37.05 1.88 -4.15
CA ALA A 38 -37.57 0.53 -4.32
C ALA A 38 -38.63 0.45 -5.44
N ASP A 39 -39.51 1.43 -5.56
CA ASP A 39 -40.53 1.49 -6.63
C ASP A 39 -39.92 1.69 -8.03
N ARG A 40 -38.69 2.22 -8.14
CA ARG A 40 -37.97 2.32 -9.41
C ARG A 40 -37.31 1.01 -9.86
N CYS A 41 -37.33 -0.04 -9.03
CA CYS A 41 -36.88 -1.39 -9.39
C CYS A 41 -38.04 -2.35 -9.68
N GLY A 42 -39.30 -1.90 -9.64
CA GLY A 42 -40.47 -2.70 -9.96
C GLY A 42 -40.88 -2.55 -11.44
N THR A 43 -40.91 -3.67 -12.16
CA THR A 43 -41.58 -3.92 -13.45
C THR A 43 -40.84 -3.59 -14.75
N SER A 44 -40.13 -4.60 -15.28
CA SER A 44 -40.02 -4.79 -16.74
C SER A 44 -41.04 -5.87 -17.14
N PRO A 45 -41.94 -5.64 -18.11
CA PRO A 45 -42.84 -6.68 -18.57
C PRO A 45 -42.12 -7.66 -19.49
N VAL A 46 -42.34 -8.94 -19.21
CA VAL A 46 -42.11 -10.08 -20.10
C VAL A 46 -43.01 -9.92 -21.33
N GLN A 47 -42.43 -9.94 -22.54
CA GLN A 47 -43.19 -10.25 -23.75
C GLN A 47 -42.66 -11.55 -24.36
N ASP A 48 -43.53 -12.54 -24.26
CA ASP A 48 -43.53 -13.85 -24.88
C ASP A 48 -44.01 -13.70 -26.34
N SER A 49 -43.26 -14.22 -27.30
CA SER A 49 -43.73 -14.37 -28.68
C SER A 49 -43.35 -15.76 -29.20
N ARG A 50 -44.27 -16.70 -28.99
CA ARG A 50 -44.31 -17.99 -29.69
C ARG A 50 -44.86 -17.80 -31.11
N SER A 51 -44.23 -18.47 -32.08
CA SER A 51 -44.88 -19.35 -33.09
C SER A 51 -43.80 -19.94 -34.04
N PRO A 52 -44.07 -20.99 -34.84
CA PRO A 52 -44.12 -22.38 -34.37
C PRO A 52 -43.15 -23.33 -35.10
N SER A 53 -42.78 -24.39 -34.37
CA SER A 53 -42.42 -25.77 -34.79
C SER A 53 -42.30 -26.10 -36.28
N ALA A 54 -41.16 -26.69 -36.68
CA ALA A 54 -41.14 -28.04 -37.27
C ALA A 54 -39.72 -28.61 -37.47
N LYS A 55 -39.48 -29.73 -36.77
CA LYS A 55 -38.78 -30.95 -37.23
C LYS A 55 -37.24 -30.93 -37.37
N ARG A 56 -36.59 -31.56 -36.39
CA ARG A 56 -35.46 -32.48 -36.64
C ARG A 56 -36.02 -33.85 -37.04
N PRO A 57 -35.25 -34.63 -37.81
CA PRO A 57 -34.93 -35.97 -37.34
C PRO A 57 -33.44 -36.25 -37.41
N THR A 58 -32.93 -36.79 -36.32
CA THR A 58 -31.70 -37.56 -36.24
C THR A 58 -31.87 -38.90 -36.94
N TYR A 59 -30.88 -39.32 -37.72
CA TYR A 59 -30.53 -40.72 -37.87
C TYR A 59 -29.01 -40.86 -37.99
N GLU A 60 -28.57 -42.05 -37.63
CA GLU A 60 -27.25 -42.44 -37.14
C GLU A 60 -26.46 -43.21 -38.23
N TRP A 61 -25.16 -43.37 -37.99
CA TRP A 61 -24.21 -44.31 -38.61
C TRP A 61 -23.75 -44.10 -40.07
N THR A 62 -22.45 -43.82 -40.24
CA THR A 62 -21.46 -44.88 -40.56
C THR A 62 -20.02 -44.38 -40.51
N ALA A 63 -19.15 -45.28 -40.05
CA ALA A 63 -17.71 -45.12 -39.88
C ALA A 63 -16.97 -45.04 -41.23
N GLY A 64 -15.80 -44.38 -41.24
CA GLY A 64 -14.83 -44.60 -42.30
C GLY A 64 -13.64 -43.65 -42.33
N SER A 65 -12.48 -44.16 -41.92
CA SER A 65 -11.13 -43.86 -42.47
C SER A 65 -10.52 -42.44 -42.32
N ALA A 66 -9.54 -42.35 -41.41
CA ALA A 66 -8.23 -41.70 -41.66
C ALA A 66 -7.45 -42.53 -42.72
N PRO A 67 -6.36 -42.08 -43.40
CA PRO A 67 -5.22 -41.37 -42.78
C PRO A 67 -4.37 -40.42 -43.68
N THR A 68 -3.28 -39.91 -43.09
CA THR A 68 -2.03 -39.37 -43.71
C THR A 68 -2.12 -38.04 -44.49
N GLY A 69 -1.19 -37.09 -44.42
CA GLY A 69 0.13 -36.98 -43.79
C GLY A 69 0.94 -35.91 -44.56
N TYR A 70 1.85 -35.20 -43.87
CA TYR A 70 2.95 -34.34 -44.40
C TYR A 70 2.53 -33.10 -45.24
N GLY A 71 3.14 -31.92 -45.21
CA GLY A 71 4.32 -31.37 -44.54
C GLY A 71 4.59 -29.96 -45.12
N ALA A 72 5.48 -29.22 -44.44
CA ALA A 72 6.34 -28.14 -44.95
C ALA A 72 5.74 -26.79 -45.44
N ALA A 73 6.03 -25.76 -44.65
CA ALA A 73 6.71 -24.50 -44.98
C ALA A 73 6.46 -23.80 -46.36
N ARG A 74 6.08 -22.51 -46.29
CA ARG A 74 6.76 -21.35 -46.95
C ARG A 74 5.98 -20.04 -46.74
N ARG A 75 6.64 -19.02 -46.16
CA ARG A 75 6.55 -17.60 -46.60
C ARG A 75 7.60 -17.41 -47.73
N PRO A 76 7.66 -16.31 -48.52
CA PRO A 76 7.07 -14.97 -48.34
C PRO A 76 6.50 -14.33 -49.63
N SER A 77 5.93 -13.11 -49.56
CA SER A 77 6.40 -11.93 -50.34
C SER A 77 5.47 -10.71 -50.24
N ARG A 78 6.12 -9.54 -50.21
CA ARG A 78 5.59 -8.17 -50.32
C ARG A 78 5.14 -7.87 -51.75
N VAL A 79 4.18 -6.95 -51.92
CA VAL A 79 4.04 -6.11 -53.14
C VAL A 79 3.71 -4.66 -52.73
N LEU A 80 4.39 -3.73 -53.40
CA LEU A 80 4.38 -2.25 -53.34
C LEU A 80 3.09 -1.67 -53.96
N ALA A 81 2.50 -0.64 -53.37
CA ALA A 81 2.54 0.79 -53.76
C ALA A 81 2.05 1.12 -55.19
N ASP A 82 0.99 1.94 -55.28
CA ASP A 82 0.77 2.86 -56.39
C ASP A 82 0.01 4.12 -55.90
N GLU A 83 0.34 5.24 -56.52
CA GLU A 83 0.14 6.62 -56.10
C GLU A 83 -0.55 7.36 -57.26
N ARG A 84 -1.68 8.06 -57.03
CA ARG A 84 -2.14 9.08 -57.99
C ARG A 84 -3.06 10.14 -57.38
N ALA A 85 -2.65 11.38 -57.62
CA ALA A 85 -3.19 12.64 -57.13
C ALA A 85 -4.43 13.16 -57.89
N ARG A 86 -5.20 14.06 -57.25
CA ARG A 86 -5.86 15.21 -57.90
C ARG A 86 -6.24 16.34 -56.92
N GLN A 87 -6.07 17.56 -57.42
CA GLN A 87 -6.06 18.91 -56.80
C GLN A 87 -7.43 19.42 -56.27
N VAL A 88 -7.45 20.12 -55.12
CA VAL A 88 -7.56 21.59 -54.84
C VAL A 88 -8.96 22.22 -55.02
N SER A 89 -9.48 22.77 -53.92
CA SER A 89 -10.16 24.08 -53.88
C SER A 89 -10.01 24.70 -52.48
N GLU A 90 -9.45 25.90 -52.43
CA GLU A 90 -9.36 26.78 -51.25
C GLU A 90 -10.74 27.32 -50.87
N GLU A 91 -11.06 27.35 -49.57
CA GLU A 91 -12.02 28.31 -49.02
C GLU A 91 -11.61 28.69 -47.59
N SER A 92 -11.37 29.98 -47.41
CA SER A 92 -10.94 30.69 -46.22
C SER A 92 -12.12 31.21 -45.41
N PHE A 93 -12.19 31.00 -44.08
CA PHE A 93 -13.03 31.81 -43.16
C PHE A 93 -12.50 31.67 -41.71
N ILE A 94 -11.64 32.58 -41.24
CA ILE A 94 -11.93 33.77 -40.39
C ILE A 94 -12.41 33.43 -38.96
N TRP A 95 -11.53 33.69 -37.98
CA TRP A 95 -11.78 33.67 -36.53
C TRP A 95 -12.55 34.93 -36.10
N PRO A 96 -13.57 34.87 -35.22
CA PRO A 96 -14.30 36.06 -34.81
C PRO A 96 -13.52 36.89 -33.77
N PRO A 97 -13.62 38.23 -33.80
CA PRO A 97 -12.99 39.11 -32.81
C PRO A 97 -13.77 39.13 -31.47
N PRO A 98 -13.13 39.59 -30.38
CA PRO A 98 -13.74 39.61 -29.05
C PRO A 98 -14.71 40.79 -28.89
N ASP A 99 -15.97 40.49 -28.56
CA ASP A 99 -16.96 41.50 -28.20
C ASP A 99 -16.76 42.00 -26.77
N LEU A 100 -16.69 43.34 -26.69
CA LEU A 100 -16.77 44.15 -25.49
C LEU A 100 -18.23 44.20 -24.99
N VAL A 101 -18.50 43.67 -23.80
CA VAL A 101 -19.66 44.08 -22.99
C VAL A 101 -19.18 44.54 -21.62
N ALA A 102 -19.67 45.73 -21.27
CA ALA A 102 -19.25 46.57 -20.17
C ALA A 102 -19.44 45.97 -18.77
N SER A 103 -18.43 46.25 -17.92
CA SER A 103 -18.50 46.66 -16.51
C SER A 103 -19.67 46.12 -15.66
N ARG A 104 -19.38 45.10 -14.85
CA ARG A 104 -19.81 45.09 -13.45
C ARG A 104 -18.58 45.12 -12.55
N ARG A 105 -18.27 46.31 -11.99
CA ARG A 105 -17.34 46.47 -10.87
C ARG A 105 -17.89 45.69 -9.68
N ALA A 106 -17.40 44.47 -9.48
CA ALA A 106 -17.43 43.83 -8.19
C ALA A 106 -16.29 44.42 -7.35
N SER A 107 -16.64 45.13 -6.28
CA SER A 107 -15.69 45.71 -5.34
C SER A 107 -14.77 44.62 -4.75
N PRO A 108 -13.44 44.79 -4.70
CA PRO A 108 -12.59 43.87 -3.97
C PRO A 108 -12.78 44.15 -2.47
N ARG A 109 -13.73 43.46 -1.84
CA ARG A 109 -13.81 43.38 -0.38
C ARG A 109 -12.80 42.34 0.09
N PHE A 110 -11.79 42.81 0.81
CA PHE A 110 -10.82 42.02 1.58
C PHE A 110 -9.99 41.01 0.78
N ALA A 111 -9.03 41.52 0.00
CA ALA A 111 -7.77 40.81 -0.18
C ALA A 111 -7.08 40.76 1.19
N GLY A 112 -7.36 39.70 1.96
CA GLY A 112 -6.54 39.36 3.11
C GLY A 112 -5.10 39.23 2.62
N LYS A 113 -4.15 39.85 3.35
CA LYS A 113 -2.71 39.68 3.12
C LYS A 113 -2.43 38.20 2.87
N LEU A 114 -2.10 37.83 1.62
CA LEU A 114 -1.47 36.55 1.36
C LEU A 114 -0.24 36.48 2.28
N SER A 115 -0.15 35.41 3.06
CA SER A 115 1.07 35.07 3.78
C SER A 115 2.26 35.17 2.82
N PRO A 116 3.44 35.69 3.24
CA PRO A 116 4.62 35.84 2.37
C PRO A 116 5.13 34.53 1.76
N LEU A 117 4.54 33.38 2.12
CA LEU A 117 4.92 32.02 1.75
C LEU A 117 4.24 31.51 0.47
N GLY A 118 3.43 32.32 -0.22
CA GLY A 118 2.71 31.92 -1.43
C GLY A 118 1.48 31.05 -1.15
N GLU A 119 0.59 30.93 -2.15
CA GLU A 119 -0.55 30.01 -2.05
C GLU A 119 -0.06 28.58 -2.35
N GLY A 120 -0.11 27.70 -1.35
CA GLY A 120 0.35 26.32 -1.50
C GLY A 120 -0.41 25.56 -2.61
N SER A 121 0.28 24.63 -3.27
CA SER A 121 -0.27 23.84 -4.37
C SER A 121 -0.28 22.34 -4.04
N LYS A 122 -1.17 21.58 -4.68
CA LYS A 122 -1.21 20.11 -4.57
C LYS A 122 -0.17 19.53 -5.53
N LYS A 123 0.83 18.86 -4.97
CA LYS A 123 1.89 18.17 -5.72
C LYS A 123 1.71 16.66 -5.57
N LEU A 124 2.09 15.89 -6.59
CA LEU A 124 2.20 14.43 -6.45
C LEU A 124 3.26 14.08 -5.38
N PRO A 125 3.13 12.95 -4.68
CA PRO A 125 4.02 12.60 -3.59
C PRO A 125 5.43 12.28 -4.10
N GLN A 126 6.45 12.93 -3.53
CA GLN A 126 7.85 12.65 -3.82
C GLN A 126 8.37 11.43 -3.06
N ALA A 127 7.71 11.05 -1.96
CA ALA A 127 8.04 9.86 -1.19
C ALA A 127 6.80 9.07 -0.74
N LEU A 128 6.89 7.74 -0.80
CA LEU A 128 5.81 6.82 -0.50
C LEU A 128 6.22 5.81 0.59
N ILE A 129 5.37 5.63 1.60
CA ILE A 129 5.50 4.50 2.53
C ILE A 129 4.67 3.33 1.98
N ILE A 130 5.34 2.45 1.24
CA ILE A 130 4.71 1.39 0.43
C ILE A 130 4.40 0.11 1.22
N GLY A 131 4.96 -0.03 2.42
CA GLY A 131 4.85 -1.27 3.17
C GLY A 131 5.60 -1.30 4.50
N VAL A 132 5.58 -2.42 5.21
CA VAL A 132 4.68 -3.56 4.95
C VAL A 132 3.45 -3.50 5.85
N LYS A 133 2.37 -4.18 5.46
CA LYS A 133 1.19 -4.35 6.30
C LYS A 133 1.62 -4.90 7.67
N LYS A 134 1.23 -4.21 8.74
CA LYS A 134 1.59 -4.49 10.15
C LYS A 134 3.05 -4.20 10.56
N GLY A 135 3.86 -3.60 9.69
CA GLY A 135 5.25 -3.24 10.01
C GLY A 135 5.39 -2.04 10.96
N GLY A 136 4.42 -1.13 10.97
CA GLY A 136 4.51 0.12 11.76
C GLY A 136 4.28 1.39 10.95
N THR A 137 3.86 1.26 9.68
CA THR A 137 3.64 2.37 8.73
C THR A 137 2.82 3.54 9.26
N ARG A 138 1.78 3.29 10.06
CA ARG A 138 1.01 4.38 10.71
C ARG A 138 1.86 5.13 11.74
N ALA A 139 2.63 4.43 12.57
CA ALA A 139 3.49 5.08 13.56
C ALA A 139 4.51 5.98 12.85
N LEU A 140 5.20 5.44 11.84
CA LEU A 140 6.17 6.20 11.06
C LEU A 140 5.56 7.48 10.45
N LEU A 141 4.39 7.36 9.79
CA LEU A 141 3.76 8.52 9.17
C LEU A 141 3.35 9.58 10.19
N GLU A 142 2.75 9.19 11.33
CA GLU A 142 2.38 10.16 12.37
C GLU A 142 3.61 10.84 12.98
N PHE A 143 4.73 10.13 13.13
CA PHE A 143 5.98 10.69 13.65
C PHE A 143 6.60 11.66 12.64
N LEU A 144 6.62 11.32 11.36
CA LEU A 144 7.14 12.19 10.29
C LEU A 144 6.34 13.48 10.14
N ARG A 145 5.02 13.46 10.35
CA ARG A 145 4.16 14.66 10.28
C ARG A 145 4.51 15.74 11.32
N VAL A 146 5.36 15.44 12.29
CA VAL A 146 5.90 16.43 13.22
C VAL A 146 6.92 17.35 12.53
N HIS A 147 7.56 16.89 11.46
CA HIS A 147 8.52 17.68 10.71
C HIS A 147 7.81 18.81 9.94
N PRO A 148 8.25 20.07 10.03
CA PRO A 148 7.59 21.22 9.39
C PRO A 148 7.55 21.10 7.86
N ASP A 149 8.52 20.41 7.27
CA ASP A 149 8.62 20.21 5.82
C ASP A 149 7.97 18.92 5.31
N ILE A 150 7.16 18.23 6.13
CA ILE A 150 6.40 17.05 5.69
C ILE A 150 4.91 17.36 5.72
N ARG A 151 4.23 17.07 4.61
CA ARG A 151 2.77 17.11 4.51
C ARG A 151 2.29 15.78 3.95
N ALA A 152 1.33 15.15 4.63
CA ALA A 152 0.89 13.82 4.25
C ALA A 152 -0.62 13.64 4.22
N VAL A 153 -1.07 12.77 3.31
CA VAL A 153 -2.45 12.29 3.27
C VAL A 153 -2.75 11.49 4.56
N GLY A 154 -3.89 11.77 5.20
CA GLY A 154 -4.26 11.10 6.46
C GLY A 154 -4.76 9.65 6.27
N ALA A 155 -5.56 9.45 5.22
CA ALA A 155 -6.07 8.14 4.81
C ALA A 155 -5.03 7.37 3.97
N GLU A 156 -5.28 6.09 3.71
CA GLU A 156 -4.49 5.27 2.75
C GLU A 156 -5.15 5.42 1.37
N PRO A 157 -4.53 6.09 0.39
CA PRO A 157 -5.17 6.38 -0.90
C PRO A 157 -5.59 5.14 -1.69
N HIS A 158 -4.82 4.06 -1.58
CA HIS A 158 -5.04 2.85 -2.39
C HIS A 158 -5.09 3.12 -3.90
N PHE A 159 -4.34 4.13 -4.36
CA PHE A 159 -4.25 4.48 -5.78
C PHE A 159 -3.56 3.39 -6.62
N PHE A 160 -2.29 3.06 -6.34
CA PHE A 160 -1.53 2.12 -7.17
C PHE A 160 -1.96 0.64 -7.07
N ASP A 161 -2.91 0.30 -6.19
CA ASP A 161 -3.46 -1.06 -6.04
C ASP A 161 -4.95 -1.15 -6.41
N ARG A 162 -5.83 -0.28 -5.91
CA ARG A 162 -7.29 -0.42 -6.10
C ARG A 162 -7.91 0.63 -7.00
N ASN A 163 -7.38 1.85 -6.97
CA ASN A 163 -8.04 3.03 -7.53
C ASN A 163 -7.26 3.63 -8.72
N TYR A 164 -6.41 2.84 -9.38
CA TYR A 164 -5.47 3.34 -10.40
C TYR A 164 -6.20 3.92 -11.62
N GLU A 165 -7.35 3.32 -11.98
CA GLU A 165 -8.18 3.76 -13.12
C GLU A 165 -8.79 5.15 -12.94
N ASN A 166 -8.78 5.72 -11.73
CA ASN A 166 -9.26 7.07 -11.49
C ASN A 166 -8.29 8.15 -12.03
N GLY A 167 -7.09 7.77 -12.47
CA GLY A 167 -6.10 8.66 -13.06
C GLY A 167 -5.29 9.48 -12.05
N LEU A 168 -4.15 10.02 -12.51
CA LEU A 168 -3.22 10.78 -11.67
C LEU A 168 -3.81 12.09 -11.15
N GLU A 169 -4.76 12.69 -11.87
CA GLU A 169 -5.43 13.90 -11.43
C GLU A 169 -6.23 13.66 -10.14
N TRP A 170 -7.03 12.58 -10.13
CA TRP A 170 -7.76 12.16 -8.94
C TRP A 170 -6.81 11.91 -7.76
N TYR A 171 -5.67 11.26 -8.02
CA TYR A 171 -4.67 11.01 -6.99
C TYR A 171 -4.03 12.29 -6.44
N ARG A 172 -3.68 13.24 -7.33
CA ARG A 172 -3.16 14.57 -6.96
C ARG A 172 -4.16 15.34 -6.10
N GLU A 173 -5.45 15.24 -6.39
CA GLU A 173 -6.49 15.94 -5.63
C GLU A 173 -6.63 15.43 -4.18
N LEU A 174 -6.17 14.22 -3.87
CA LEU A 174 -6.11 13.73 -2.49
C LEU A 174 -4.95 14.36 -1.68
N MET A 175 -3.96 14.92 -2.36
CA MET A 175 -2.75 15.44 -1.72
C MET A 175 -3.04 16.75 -0.96
N PRO A 176 -2.42 16.95 0.22
CA PRO A 176 -2.48 18.23 0.88
C PRO A 176 -1.82 19.32 0.03
N LYS A 177 -2.29 20.56 0.15
CA LYS A 177 -1.54 21.72 -0.33
C LYS A 177 -0.20 21.79 0.42
N THR A 178 0.86 22.05 -0.34
CA THR A 178 2.24 22.17 0.15
C THR A 178 2.86 23.47 -0.29
N LEU A 179 3.74 24.01 0.55
CA LEU A 179 4.62 25.14 0.22
C LEU A 179 5.88 24.65 -0.47
N GLU A 180 6.65 25.57 -1.03
CA GLU A 180 7.96 25.24 -1.61
C GLU A 180 8.91 24.70 -0.53
N GLY A 181 9.70 23.68 -0.88
CA GLY A 181 10.56 22.95 0.06
C GLY A 181 9.87 21.85 0.88
N GLN A 182 8.54 21.81 0.96
CA GLN A 182 7.83 20.72 1.66
C GLN A 182 7.71 19.46 0.79
N ILE A 183 7.82 18.30 1.44
CA ILE A 183 7.64 16.98 0.84
C ILE A 183 6.19 16.52 1.05
N THR A 184 5.53 16.16 -0.04
CA THR A 184 4.23 15.49 -0.04
C THR A 184 4.43 13.98 0.09
N MET A 185 3.71 13.36 1.02
CA MET A 185 3.78 11.92 1.26
C MET A 185 2.41 11.27 1.42
N GLU A 186 2.38 9.95 1.23
CA GLU A 186 1.28 9.09 1.64
C GLU A 186 1.81 7.73 2.13
N LYS A 187 0.91 6.94 2.73
CA LYS A 187 1.19 5.53 3.00
C LYS A 187 0.07 4.65 2.47
N THR A 188 0.43 3.54 1.84
CA THR A 188 -0.48 2.46 1.50
C THR A 188 0.26 1.13 1.62
N PRO A 189 0.15 0.42 2.75
CA PRO A 189 1.00 -0.74 3.04
C PRO A 189 0.83 -1.95 2.12
N SER A 190 -0.25 -1.99 1.31
CA SER A 190 -0.49 -3.04 0.33
C SER A 190 0.36 -2.88 -0.92
N TYR A 191 0.87 -1.68 -1.23
CA TYR A 191 1.67 -1.46 -2.44
C TYR A 191 2.84 -2.42 -2.53
N PHE A 192 3.53 -2.66 -1.42
CA PHE A 192 4.70 -3.53 -1.38
C PHE A 192 4.46 -4.93 -1.99
N VAL A 193 3.24 -5.46 -1.90
CA VAL A 193 2.88 -6.79 -2.42
C VAL A 193 1.99 -6.73 -3.66
N THR A 194 1.65 -5.53 -4.15
CA THR A 194 0.90 -5.34 -5.39
C THR A 194 1.85 -5.47 -6.57
N ARG A 195 1.59 -6.44 -7.45
CA ARG A 195 2.47 -6.77 -8.58
C ARG A 195 2.73 -5.58 -9.51
N GLU A 196 1.68 -4.81 -9.81
CA GLU A 196 1.71 -3.71 -10.77
C GLU A 196 2.21 -2.39 -10.16
N ALA A 197 2.26 -2.27 -8.83
CA ALA A 197 2.56 -1.02 -8.15
C ALA A 197 3.95 -0.44 -8.51
N PRO A 198 5.05 -1.22 -8.57
CA PRO A 198 6.36 -0.68 -8.94
C PRO A 198 6.35 -0.01 -10.32
N ALA A 199 5.80 -0.69 -11.32
CA ALA A 199 5.70 -0.17 -12.68
C ALA A 199 4.88 1.12 -12.75
N ARG A 200 3.74 1.14 -12.05
CA ARG A 200 2.83 2.30 -12.01
C ARG A 200 3.45 3.50 -11.32
N ILE A 201 4.16 3.30 -10.20
CA ILE A 201 4.84 4.39 -9.49
C ILE A 201 6.01 4.92 -10.32
N ALA A 202 6.80 4.04 -10.96
CA ALA A 202 7.88 4.45 -11.84
C ALA A 202 7.39 5.24 -13.07
N ALA A 203 6.19 4.92 -13.56
CA ALA A 203 5.52 5.68 -14.62
C ALA A 203 5.04 7.07 -14.16
N MET A 204 4.69 7.23 -12.89
CA MET A 204 4.37 8.55 -12.31
C MET A 204 5.64 9.40 -12.18
N SER A 205 6.68 8.87 -11.55
CA SER A 205 7.99 9.50 -11.47
C SER A 205 9.05 8.47 -11.07
N ARG A 206 10.12 8.38 -11.86
CA ARG A 206 11.27 7.49 -11.58
C ARG A 206 12.07 7.93 -10.36
N ASP A 207 11.97 9.19 -9.95
CA ASP A 207 12.72 9.76 -8.82
C ASP A 207 12.00 9.57 -7.47
N THR A 208 10.84 8.91 -7.46
CA THR A 208 10.06 8.66 -6.24
C THR A 208 10.89 7.90 -5.22
N LYS A 209 10.97 8.40 -3.99
CA LYS A 209 11.61 7.70 -2.86
C LYS A 209 10.63 6.74 -2.20
N LEU A 210 11.08 5.54 -1.87
CA LEU A 210 10.25 4.47 -1.32
C LEU A 210 10.71 4.12 0.09
N ILE A 211 9.77 3.97 1.01
CA ILE A 211 10.04 3.56 2.39
C ILE A 211 9.27 2.29 2.71
N VAL A 212 9.97 1.31 3.25
CA VAL A 212 9.43 0.01 3.69
C VAL A 212 9.71 -0.16 5.18
N VAL A 213 8.68 -0.11 6.01
CA VAL A 213 8.75 -0.46 7.44
C VAL A 213 8.61 -1.96 7.57
N VAL A 214 9.73 -2.65 7.77
CA VAL A 214 9.81 -4.10 7.96
C VAL A 214 9.65 -4.48 9.43
N ARG A 215 9.37 -5.75 9.70
CA ARG A 215 9.17 -6.30 11.04
C ARG A 215 9.57 -7.78 11.01
N ASP A 216 9.86 -8.40 12.14
CA ASP A 216 9.95 -9.86 12.24
C ASP A 216 8.72 -10.49 11.54
N PRO A 217 8.92 -11.31 10.49
CA PRO A 217 7.83 -11.79 9.64
C PRO A 217 6.84 -12.68 10.40
N VAL A 218 7.29 -13.38 11.45
CA VAL A 218 6.43 -14.19 12.33
C VAL A 218 5.54 -13.28 13.14
N THR A 219 6.11 -12.30 13.83
CA THR A 219 5.30 -11.39 14.65
C THR A 219 4.38 -10.50 13.79
N ARG A 220 4.79 -10.19 12.56
CA ARG A 220 3.95 -9.51 11.56
C ARG A 220 2.77 -10.38 11.14
N ALA A 221 2.99 -11.66 10.84
CA ALA A 221 1.93 -12.62 10.48
C ALA A 221 0.88 -12.74 11.60
N ILE A 222 1.34 -12.92 12.85
CA ILE A 222 0.47 -12.96 14.04
C ILE A 222 -0.32 -11.65 14.18
N SER A 223 0.32 -10.50 13.95
CA SER A 223 -0.35 -9.20 14.01
C SER A 223 -1.40 -9.00 12.91
N ASP A 224 -1.20 -9.61 11.74
CA ASP A 224 -2.16 -9.59 10.63
C ASP A 224 -3.38 -10.45 10.96
N TYR A 225 -3.13 -11.68 11.42
CA TYR A 225 -4.15 -12.58 11.94
C TYR A 225 -4.98 -11.91 13.03
N THR A 226 -4.33 -11.33 14.06
CA THR A 226 -5.00 -10.65 15.17
C THR A 226 -5.92 -9.51 14.68
N GLN A 227 -5.52 -8.78 13.64
CA GLN A 227 -6.38 -7.76 13.06
C GLN A 227 -7.58 -8.35 12.31
N THR A 228 -7.38 -9.46 11.61
CA THR A 228 -8.46 -10.18 10.93
C THR A 228 -9.44 -10.74 11.94
N LEU A 229 -8.95 -11.38 13.00
CA LEU A 229 -9.73 -11.90 14.12
C LEU A 229 -10.59 -10.80 14.77
N SER A 230 -10.04 -9.60 14.97
CA SER A 230 -10.81 -8.47 15.55
C SER A 230 -11.96 -7.97 14.67
N LYS A 231 -11.98 -8.33 13.38
CA LYS A 231 -13.04 -7.99 12.42
C LYS A 231 -13.98 -9.15 12.13
N LYS A 232 -13.45 -10.38 12.20
CA LYS A 232 -14.13 -11.64 11.92
C LYS A 232 -13.74 -12.62 13.04
N PRO A 233 -14.51 -12.66 14.15
CA PRO A 233 -14.19 -13.51 15.30
C PRO A 233 -14.20 -15.00 14.97
N ASP A 234 -15.00 -15.42 13.99
CA ASP A 234 -15.25 -16.84 13.65
C ASP A 234 -14.22 -17.44 12.67
N ILE A 235 -13.05 -16.82 12.52
CA ILE A 235 -11.98 -17.40 11.69
C ILE A 235 -11.26 -18.54 12.43
N PRO A 236 -10.69 -19.53 11.72
CA PRO A 236 -9.90 -20.58 12.34
C PRO A 236 -8.70 -20.05 13.14
N SER A 237 -8.10 -20.90 13.97
CA SER A 237 -6.92 -20.54 14.76
C SER A 237 -5.73 -20.17 13.84
N PHE A 238 -4.77 -19.42 14.37
CA PHE A 238 -3.55 -19.06 13.64
C PHE A 238 -2.80 -20.31 13.18
N GLU A 239 -2.67 -21.31 14.06
CA GLU A 239 -2.04 -22.60 13.79
C GLU A 239 -2.75 -23.34 12.66
N SER A 240 -4.09 -23.31 12.65
CA SER A 240 -4.89 -24.00 11.64
C SER A 240 -4.70 -23.39 10.25
N LEU A 241 -4.56 -22.06 10.16
CA LEU A 241 -4.33 -21.35 8.90
C LEU A 241 -2.86 -21.38 8.44
N THR A 242 -1.92 -21.68 9.35
CA THR A 242 -0.48 -21.67 9.05
C THR A 242 -0.06 -22.83 8.17
N PHE A 243 -0.70 -24.01 8.30
CA PHE A 243 -0.28 -25.21 7.60
C PHE A 243 -1.29 -25.63 6.54
N LYS A 244 -0.80 -25.97 5.36
CA LYS A 244 -1.56 -26.72 4.35
C LYS A 244 -1.74 -28.16 4.78
N ASN A 245 -0.73 -28.72 5.45
CA ASN A 245 -0.79 -30.03 6.09
C ASN A 245 0.03 -29.98 7.40
N ARG A 246 -0.66 -30.10 8.54
CA ARG A 246 -0.04 -30.01 9.86
C ARG A 246 0.88 -31.20 10.16
N THR A 247 0.50 -32.40 9.72
CA THR A 247 1.24 -33.65 9.94
C THR A 247 2.60 -33.63 9.26
N THR A 248 2.66 -33.13 8.02
CA THR A 248 3.93 -33.00 7.28
C THR A 248 4.69 -31.72 7.62
N GLY A 249 4.06 -30.78 8.33
CA GLY A 249 4.62 -29.46 8.60
C GLY A 249 4.68 -28.53 7.39
N LEU A 250 3.97 -28.84 6.32
CA LEU A 250 3.91 -28.02 5.11
C LEU A 250 3.14 -26.71 5.40
N ILE A 251 3.87 -25.60 5.43
CA ILE A 251 3.31 -24.25 5.62
C ILE A 251 2.52 -23.82 4.39
N ASP A 252 1.36 -23.20 4.61
CA ASP A 252 0.54 -22.63 3.55
C ASP A 252 1.07 -21.25 3.13
N THR A 253 1.93 -21.22 2.10
CA THR A 253 2.46 -19.99 1.54
C THR A 253 1.44 -19.20 0.70
N SER A 254 0.27 -19.78 0.41
CA SER A 254 -0.82 -19.08 -0.28
C SER A 254 -1.60 -18.17 0.67
N TRP A 255 -1.53 -18.45 1.98
CA TRP A 255 -2.13 -17.59 2.98
C TRP A 255 -1.44 -16.23 3.03
N SER A 256 -2.20 -15.15 2.81
CA SER A 256 -1.66 -13.78 2.76
C SER A 256 -0.86 -13.38 4.00
N ALA A 257 -1.24 -13.86 5.19
CA ALA A 257 -0.49 -13.57 6.41
C ALA A 257 0.89 -14.25 6.43
N ILE A 258 1.16 -15.27 5.61
CA ILE A 258 2.51 -15.81 5.44
C ILE A 258 3.22 -15.13 4.26
N GLN A 259 2.53 -15.05 3.13
CA GLN A 259 3.07 -14.57 1.85
C GLN A 259 3.65 -13.15 1.95
N ILE A 260 3.00 -12.24 2.67
CA ILE A 260 3.47 -10.85 2.85
C ILE A 260 4.83 -10.80 3.57
N GLY A 261 5.14 -11.79 4.41
CA GLY A 261 6.38 -11.86 5.17
C GLY A 261 7.62 -12.29 4.37
N ILE A 262 7.43 -12.76 3.13
CA ILE A 262 8.53 -13.18 2.24
C ILE A 262 9.07 -11.94 1.53
N TYR A 263 9.75 -11.06 2.28
CA TYR A 263 10.12 -9.74 1.80
C TYR A 263 11.03 -9.75 0.58
N ALA A 264 11.98 -10.70 0.51
CA ALA A 264 12.93 -10.82 -0.61
C ALA A 264 12.21 -10.94 -1.96
N LYS A 265 11.23 -11.85 -2.02
CA LYS A 265 10.40 -12.08 -3.21
C LYS A 265 9.69 -10.81 -3.69
N HIS A 266 9.20 -10.00 -2.76
CA HIS A 266 8.51 -8.74 -3.11
C HIS A 266 9.53 -7.70 -3.56
N LEU A 267 10.67 -7.61 -2.88
CA LEU A 267 11.74 -6.68 -3.21
C LEU A 267 12.29 -6.91 -4.64
N ASP A 268 12.43 -8.17 -5.08
CA ASP A 268 12.80 -8.48 -6.47
C ASP A 268 11.87 -7.81 -7.50
N ASN A 269 10.58 -7.64 -7.18
CA ASN A 269 9.64 -6.93 -8.05
C ASN A 269 9.90 -5.41 -8.06
N TRP A 270 10.31 -4.84 -6.93
CA TRP A 270 10.61 -3.40 -6.83
C TRP A 270 11.93 -3.03 -7.50
N LEU A 271 12.97 -3.86 -7.33
CA LEU A 271 14.31 -3.62 -7.88
C LEU A 271 14.37 -3.68 -9.42
N GLN A 272 13.33 -4.23 -10.07
CA GLN A 272 13.19 -4.14 -11.54
C GLN A 272 12.89 -2.72 -12.04
N TYR A 273 12.37 -1.84 -11.17
CA TYR A 273 11.90 -0.50 -11.54
C TYR A 273 12.59 0.63 -10.79
N PHE A 274 13.08 0.37 -9.58
CA PHE A 274 13.74 1.35 -8.73
C PHE A 274 15.13 0.86 -8.32
N PRO A 275 16.15 1.74 -8.35
CA PRO A 275 17.45 1.42 -7.81
C PRO A 275 17.38 1.31 -6.27
N ALA A 276 18.27 0.51 -5.69
CA ALA A 276 18.23 0.19 -4.26
C ALA A 276 18.35 1.44 -3.37
N GLU A 277 19.10 2.45 -3.83
CA GLU A 277 19.35 3.72 -3.13
C GLU A 277 18.08 4.59 -3.01
N GLN A 278 17.03 4.30 -3.80
CA GLN A 278 15.72 4.93 -3.68
C GLN A 278 14.78 4.18 -2.73
N ILE A 279 15.22 3.10 -2.09
CA ILE A 279 14.41 2.29 -1.18
C ILE A 279 15.04 2.27 0.22
N LEU A 280 14.37 2.86 1.19
CA LEU A 280 14.76 2.80 2.60
C LEU A 280 14.00 1.72 3.35
N PHE A 281 14.74 0.84 4.02
CA PHE A 281 14.19 -0.13 4.98
C PHE A 281 14.29 0.40 6.41
N VAL A 282 13.13 0.57 7.04
CA VAL A 282 12.97 1.04 8.42
C VAL A 282 12.66 -0.16 9.31
N SER A 283 13.38 -0.30 10.43
CA SER A 283 13.12 -1.38 11.39
C SER A 283 11.89 -1.04 12.22
N GLY A 284 10.85 -1.86 12.14
CA GLY A 284 9.64 -1.73 12.94
C GLY A 284 9.90 -1.98 14.43
N GLU A 285 10.84 -2.88 14.76
CA GLU A 285 11.30 -3.13 16.13
C GLU A 285 11.99 -1.89 16.70
N ARG A 286 12.93 -1.31 15.95
CA ARG A 286 13.66 -0.12 16.39
C ARG A 286 12.79 1.13 16.39
N LEU A 287 11.78 1.21 15.52
CA LEU A 287 10.77 2.28 15.58
C LEU A 287 9.96 2.27 16.90
N ILE A 288 9.94 1.13 17.62
CA ILE A 288 9.34 1.03 18.95
C ILE A 288 10.37 1.35 20.04
N SER A 289 11.56 0.75 19.99
CA SER A 289 12.57 0.88 21.06
C SER A 289 13.35 2.20 21.00
N ASP A 290 13.63 2.71 19.81
CA ASP A 290 14.39 3.94 19.53
C ASP A 290 13.77 4.69 18.32
N PRO A 291 12.58 5.29 18.48
CA PRO A 291 11.91 6.00 17.39
C PRO A 291 12.75 7.18 16.88
N ALA A 292 13.51 7.86 17.74
CA ALA A 292 14.33 9.00 17.34
C ALA A 292 15.49 8.57 16.41
N GLY A 293 16.15 7.46 16.71
CA GLY A 293 17.22 6.92 15.87
C GLY A 293 16.73 6.52 14.48
N GLU A 294 15.60 5.83 14.38
CA GLU A 294 15.02 5.47 13.07
C GLU A 294 14.53 6.71 12.30
N LEU A 295 13.91 7.68 12.97
CA LEU A 295 13.49 8.93 12.33
C LEU A 295 14.69 9.76 11.85
N GLY A 296 15.85 9.66 12.49
CA GLY A 296 17.10 10.25 12.01
C GLY A 296 17.49 9.72 10.63
N ARG A 297 17.46 8.39 10.44
CA ARG A 297 17.75 7.74 9.15
C ARG A 297 16.73 8.15 8.07
N VAL A 298 15.45 8.23 8.44
CA VAL A 298 14.40 8.60 7.49
C VAL A 298 14.52 10.07 7.05
N GLN A 299 14.85 10.98 7.97
CA GLN A 299 15.07 12.39 7.62
C GLN A 299 16.23 12.54 6.63
N ASP A 300 17.36 11.88 6.86
CA ASP A 300 18.51 11.92 5.94
C ASP A 300 18.17 11.37 4.56
N PHE A 301 17.50 10.21 4.52
CA PHE A 301 17.07 9.59 3.26
C PHE A 301 16.16 10.51 2.44
N LEU A 302 15.31 11.28 3.10
CA LEU A 302 14.42 12.26 2.48
C LEU A 302 15.12 13.60 2.17
N GLY A 303 16.38 13.79 2.56
CA GLY A 303 17.10 15.05 2.40
C GLY A 303 16.60 16.16 3.33
N LEU A 304 15.97 15.79 4.45
CA LEU A 304 15.42 16.71 5.44
C LEU A 304 16.43 16.99 6.55
N LYS A 305 16.31 18.18 7.16
CA LYS A 305 17.03 18.47 8.39
C LYS A 305 16.57 17.54 9.51
N ARG A 306 17.50 17.03 10.32
CA ARG A 306 17.16 16.24 11.52
C ARG A 306 16.54 17.12 12.61
N ILE A 307 15.23 17.31 12.56
CA ILE A 307 14.43 18.07 13.54
C ILE A 307 13.78 17.13 14.55
N ILE A 308 13.28 15.98 14.09
CA ILE A 308 12.65 14.98 14.96
C ILE A 308 13.74 14.27 15.74
N THR A 309 13.65 14.36 17.06
CA THR A 309 14.61 13.85 18.06
C THR A 309 13.88 13.16 19.22
N ASP A 310 14.64 12.57 20.13
CA ASP A 310 14.21 11.98 21.40
C ASP A 310 13.22 12.87 22.19
N LYS A 311 13.42 14.20 22.15
CA LYS A 311 12.57 15.17 22.83
C LYS A 311 11.11 15.12 22.38
N HIS A 312 10.83 14.65 21.17
CA HIS A 312 9.48 14.58 20.61
C HIS A 312 8.68 13.37 21.12
N PHE A 313 9.35 12.40 21.75
CA PHE A 313 8.75 11.15 22.17
C PHE A 313 8.66 11.04 23.70
N TYR A 314 7.66 10.31 24.17
CA TYR A 314 7.60 9.78 25.52
C TYR A 314 7.06 8.34 25.46
N PHE A 315 7.49 7.49 26.40
CA PHE A 315 7.02 6.11 26.45
C PHE A 315 5.77 6.01 27.34
N ASN A 316 4.69 5.45 26.82
CA ASN A 316 3.48 5.22 27.59
C ASN A 316 3.50 3.78 28.13
N GLN A 317 3.77 3.62 29.43
CA GLN A 317 3.88 2.30 30.08
C GLN A 317 2.58 1.49 29.99
N THR A 318 1.41 2.13 30.17
CA THR A 318 0.11 1.46 30.07
C THR A 318 -0.16 0.93 28.67
N LYS A 319 0.27 1.66 27.64
CA LYS A 319 0.13 1.25 26.24
C LYS A 319 1.21 0.27 25.82
N GLY A 320 2.42 0.37 26.38
CA GLY A 320 3.62 -0.38 25.98
C GLY A 320 4.25 0.11 24.68
N PHE A 321 4.00 1.35 24.27
CA PHE A 321 4.51 1.92 23.01
C PHE A 321 4.93 3.40 23.18
N PRO A 322 5.89 3.89 22.36
CA PRO A 322 6.19 5.31 22.30
C PRO A 322 5.03 6.11 21.72
N CYS A 323 4.89 7.33 22.22
CA CYS A 323 3.88 8.31 21.84
C CYS A 323 4.53 9.68 21.59
N LEU A 324 3.85 10.54 20.84
CA LEU A 324 4.30 11.91 20.57
C LEU A 324 3.96 12.84 21.74
N LYS A 325 4.94 13.59 22.25
CA LYS A 325 4.68 14.64 23.26
C LYS A 325 3.80 15.75 22.71
N LYS A 326 3.96 16.08 21.43
CA LYS A 326 3.12 17.02 20.68
C LYS A 326 2.91 16.44 19.27
N ALA A 327 1.65 16.28 18.88
CA ALA A 327 1.32 15.89 17.52
C ALA A 327 1.22 17.11 16.60
N GLU A 328 1.28 16.86 15.29
CA GLU A 328 1.03 17.88 14.28
C GLU A 328 -0.31 18.60 14.55
N GLY A 329 -0.28 19.93 14.64
CA GLY A 329 -1.48 20.74 14.88
C GLY A 329 -2.09 20.62 16.28
N SER A 330 -1.43 19.96 17.24
CA SER A 330 -1.92 19.80 18.62
C SER A 330 -0.85 20.10 19.66
N SER A 331 -1.22 20.85 20.71
CA SER A 331 -0.37 21.07 21.88
C SER A 331 -0.36 19.90 22.87
N LYS A 332 -1.25 18.91 22.68
CA LYS A 332 -1.44 17.77 23.59
C LYS A 332 -0.64 16.54 23.13
N PRO A 333 -0.23 15.67 24.07
CA PRO A 333 0.34 14.37 23.75
C PRO A 333 -0.60 13.52 22.90
N HIS A 334 -0.03 12.72 22.00
CA HIS A 334 -0.77 11.83 21.12
C HIS A 334 -0.17 10.43 21.13
N CYS A 335 -0.97 9.46 21.56
CA CYS A 335 -0.71 8.05 21.37
C CYS A 335 -1.57 7.51 20.23
N LEU A 336 -1.04 6.53 19.49
CA LEU A 336 -1.83 5.82 18.49
C LEU A 336 -3.06 5.15 19.14
N GLY A 337 -4.18 5.14 18.42
CA GLY A 337 -5.45 4.61 18.92
C GLY A 337 -5.43 3.11 19.26
N LYS A 338 -6.54 2.61 19.82
CA LYS A 338 -6.71 1.22 20.30
C LYS A 338 -6.44 0.15 19.22
N THR A 339 -6.60 0.51 17.95
CA THR A 339 -6.33 -0.38 16.81
C THR A 339 -4.83 -0.55 16.51
N LYS A 340 -3.93 0.08 17.27
CA LYS A 340 -2.46 0.00 17.12
C LYS A 340 -1.86 -0.48 18.43
N GLY A 341 -1.11 -1.59 18.37
CA GLY A 341 -0.64 -2.32 19.55
C GLY A 341 -1.70 -3.23 20.16
N ARG A 342 -2.38 -4.06 19.34
CA ARG A 342 -3.32 -5.06 19.85
C ARG A 342 -2.56 -6.17 20.57
N THR A 343 -3.11 -6.66 21.67
CA THR A 343 -2.66 -7.91 22.29
C THR A 343 -2.80 -9.05 21.28
N HIS A 344 -1.73 -9.82 21.12
CA HIS A 344 -1.73 -10.99 20.25
C HIS A 344 -2.26 -12.21 21.03
N PRO A 345 -2.96 -13.14 20.36
CA PRO A 345 -3.28 -14.43 20.97
C PRO A 345 -2.00 -15.20 21.30
N ASN A 346 -2.05 -16.07 22.29
CA ASN A 346 -0.96 -17.00 22.55
C ASN A 346 -0.91 -18.02 21.41
N ILE A 347 0.26 -18.18 20.79
CA ILE A 347 0.47 -19.09 19.68
C ILE A 347 1.34 -20.24 20.16
N ASP A 348 1.01 -21.45 19.72
CA ASP A 348 1.81 -22.65 19.96
C ASP A 348 3.31 -22.39 19.65
N PRO A 349 4.23 -22.54 20.63
CA PRO A 349 5.66 -22.32 20.42
C PRO A 349 6.26 -23.15 19.30
N GLU A 350 5.76 -24.37 19.06
CA GLU A 350 6.23 -25.22 17.96
C GLU A 350 5.90 -24.59 16.60
N VAL A 351 4.69 -24.03 16.47
CA VAL A 351 4.26 -23.33 15.25
C VAL A 351 5.09 -22.07 15.03
N VAL A 352 5.38 -21.32 16.10
CA VAL A 352 6.29 -20.16 16.03
C VAL A 352 7.68 -20.60 15.53
N GLN A 353 8.23 -21.68 16.08
CA GLN A 353 9.54 -22.18 15.68
C GLN A 353 9.56 -22.62 14.22
N ARG A 354 8.56 -23.38 13.76
CA ARG A 354 8.43 -23.79 12.35
C ARG A 354 8.33 -22.59 11.41
N LEU A 355 7.62 -21.53 11.80
CA LEU A 355 7.58 -20.29 11.02
C LEU A 355 8.92 -19.56 11.00
N ARG A 356 9.66 -19.52 12.12
CA ARG A 356 11.02 -18.97 12.14
C ARG A 356 11.95 -19.74 11.21
N ASP A 357 11.87 -21.07 11.23
CA ASP A 357 12.66 -21.93 10.35
C ASP A 357 12.31 -21.71 8.88
N PHE A 358 11.02 -21.56 8.56
CA PHE A 358 10.55 -21.22 7.22
C PHE A 358 11.03 -19.86 6.72
N TYR A 359 11.01 -18.83 7.58
CA TYR A 359 11.44 -17.48 7.17
C TYR A 359 12.95 -17.29 7.16
N ARG A 360 13.72 -18.09 7.91
CA ARG A 360 15.18 -18.00 8.02
C ARG A 360 15.91 -17.85 6.67
N PRO A 361 15.67 -18.70 5.65
CA PRO A 361 16.37 -18.57 4.37
C PRO A 361 16.11 -17.22 3.68
N PHE A 362 14.89 -16.67 3.80
CA PHE A 362 14.51 -15.40 3.18
C PHE A 362 14.99 -14.16 3.95
N LYS A 363 15.45 -14.32 5.21
CA LYS A 363 15.94 -13.19 6.03
C LYS A 363 17.30 -12.69 5.53
N HIS A 364 18.22 -13.62 5.25
CA HIS A 364 19.59 -13.32 4.83
C HIS A 364 19.69 -12.66 3.45
N GLU A 365 18.62 -12.72 2.65
CA GLU A 365 18.55 -12.08 1.33
C GLU A 365 18.22 -10.57 1.41
N VAL A 366 17.69 -10.09 2.56
CA VAL A 366 17.15 -8.73 2.66
C VAL A 366 17.78 -7.92 3.79
N LEU A 367 18.08 -8.49 4.95
CA LEU A 367 18.49 -7.70 6.13
C LEU A 367 19.55 -8.47 6.94
N PRO A 368 20.81 -7.99 7.05
CA PRO A 368 21.69 -8.43 8.11
C PRO A 368 21.22 -7.86 9.45
N ASP A 369 21.74 -8.45 10.52
CA ASP A 369 21.25 -8.24 11.89
C ASP A 369 21.36 -6.79 12.39
N ASP A 370 22.13 -5.93 11.69
CA ASP A 370 22.37 -4.52 12.04
C ASP A 370 21.61 -3.51 11.15
N GLY A 371 20.73 -3.97 10.26
CA GLY A 371 19.86 -3.08 9.47
C GLY A 371 20.52 -2.40 8.25
N ALA A 372 21.70 -2.85 7.84
CA ALA A 372 22.38 -2.42 6.62
C ALA A 372 22.04 -3.37 5.46
N LEU A 373 21.31 -2.96 4.42
CA LEU A 373 20.93 -3.86 3.31
C LEU A 373 22.17 -4.48 2.61
N LEU A 374 22.50 -5.74 2.90
CA LEU A 374 23.33 -6.56 2.00
C LEU A 374 22.38 -7.16 0.96
N LEU A 375 22.26 -6.50 -0.19
CA LEU A 375 21.75 -7.19 -1.37
C LEU A 375 22.81 -8.21 -1.76
N ALA A 376 22.70 -9.44 -1.26
CA ALA A 376 23.43 -10.55 -1.79
C ALA A 376 22.95 -10.75 -3.24
N GLY A 377 23.64 -10.11 -4.19
CA GLY A 377 23.45 -10.38 -5.60
C GLY A 377 23.59 -11.89 -5.79
N ARG A 378 22.50 -12.51 -6.28
CA ARG A 378 22.33 -13.96 -6.48
C ARG A 378 23.66 -14.71 -6.57
N THR A 379 24.09 -15.32 -5.47
CA THR A 379 25.08 -16.39 -5.53
C THR A 379 24.37 -17.63 -6.05
N GLU A 380 24.51 -17.90 -7.35
CA GLU A 380 24.36 -19.26 -7.85
C GLU A 380 25.48 -20.08 -7.21
N CYS A 381 25.12 -20.87 -6.20
CA CYS A 381 26.03 -21.85 -5.62
C CYS A 381 25.74 -23.19 -6.30
N ILE A 382 26.70 -23.66 -7.10
CA ILE A 382 26.63 -24.96 -7.75
C ILE A 382 27.24 -25.99 -6.79
N TYR A 383 26.54 -27.08 -6.53
CA TYR A 383 27.12 -28.24 -5.86
C TYR A 383 27.94 -29.04 -6.88
N THR A 384 29.21 -29.27 -6.59
CA THR A 384 30.03 -30.25 -7.31
C THR A 384 30.08 -31.55 -6.50
N GLU A 385 30.31 -32.69 -7.15
CA GLU A 385 30.27 -34.04 -6.55
C GLU A 385 31.20 -34.21 -5.33
N ASP A 386 32.18 -33.32 -5.13
CA ASP A 386 33.15 -33.33 -4.02
C ASP A 386 32.77 -32.47 -2.80
N SER A 387 31.49 -32.09 -2.62
CA SER A 387 31.01 -31.33 -1.45
C SER A 387 31.66 -29.96 -1.24
N GLN A 388 32.35 -29.40 -2.25
CA GLN A 388 32.86 -28.02 -2.22
C GLN A 388 31.83 -27.04 -2.79
N ARG A 389 31.57 -25.97 -2.03
CA ARG A 389 30.60 -24.94 -2.40
C ARG A 389 31.31 -23.85 -3.21
N TYR A 390 31.07 -23.81 -4.52
CA TYR A 390 31.54 -22.73 -5.39
C TYR A 390 30.44 -21.68 -5.52
N CYS A 391 30.67 -20.45 -5.03
CA CYS A 391 29.73 -19.35 -5.18
C CYS A 391 30.44 -18.19 -5.89
N SER A 392 29.89 -17.74 -7.01
CA SER A 392 30.35 -16.52 -7.71
C SER A 392 29.27 -15.44 -7.58
N GLY A 393 29.62 -14.25 -7.10
CA GLY A 393 28.68 -13.15 -6.91
C GLY A 393 29.38 -11.81 -6.65
N VAL A 394 28.72 -10.71 -7.01
CA VAL A 394 29.18 -9.34 -6.76
C VAL A 394 28.83 -8.98 -5.31
N LEU A 395 29.84 -8.78 -4.48
CA LEU A 395 29.69 -8.30 -3.11
C LEU A 395 29.59 -6.78 -3.12
N GLY A 396 28.39 -6.25 -2.86
CA GLY A 396 28.20 -4.86 -2.50
C GLY A 396 27.80 -4.78 -1.03
N ALA A 397 28.71 -4.32 -0.17
CA ALA A 397 28.39 -3.97 1.21
C ALA A 397 28.11 -2.46 1.26
N LEU A 398 26.96 -2.06 1.78
CA LEU A 398 26.69 -0.67 2.16
C LEU A 398 27.09 -0.52 3.63
N ASP A 399 28.24 0.12 3.88
CA ASP A 399 28.65 0.56 5.22
C ASP A 399 28.56 2.09 5.33
N TRP A 400 28.44 2.57 6.57
CA TRP A 400 28.19 3.96 6.94
C TRP A 400 29.32 4.90 6.50
N GLY A 401 28.96 5.83 5.61
CA GLY A 401 29.85 6.91 5.14
C GLY A 401 29.97 6.83 3.62
N GLY A 402 29.24 7.71 2.93
CA GLY A 402 29.11 7.66 1.48
C GLY A 402 30.45 7.65 0.74
N GLU A 403 30.77 6.52 0.12
CA GLU A 403 31.56 6.43 -1.11
C GLU A 403 31.32 5.05 -1.76
N ILE A 404 31.01 5.05 -3.06
CA ILE A 404 30.80 3.83 -3.85
C ILE A 404 32.16 3.36 -4.37
N ILE A 405 32.71 2.29 -3.80
CA ILE A 405 33.85 1.58 -4.40
C ILE A 405 33.31 0.39 -5.20
N PHE A 406 33.20 0.55 -6.51
CA PHE A 406 33.08 -0.60 -7.41
C PHE A 406 34.43 -1.32 -7.48
N SER A 407 34.60 -2.39 -6.70
CA SER A 407 35.76 -3.28 -6.87
C SER A 407 35.45 -4.40 -7.88
N LYS A 408 36.35 -4.54 -8.86
CA LYS A 408 36.36 -5.60 -9.89
C LYS A 408 36.26 -7.00 -9.27
N LYS A 409 35.67 -7.93 -10.05
CA LYS A 409 35.56 -9.38 -9.81
C LYS A 409 36.72 -9.90 -8.95
N SER A 410 36.41 -10.44 -7.76
CA SER A 410 37.36 -11.22 -6.98
C SER A 410 36.78 -12.59 -6.69
N HIS A 411 37.55 -13.63 -7.00
CA HIS A 411 37.20 -15.03 -6.78
C HIS A 411 37.60 -15.43 -5.36
N TYR A 412 36.70 -16.04 -4.59
CA TYR A 412 37.03 -16.57 -3.27
C TYR A 412 36.61 -18.05 -3.16
N LEU A 413 37.54 -18.86 -2.66
CA LEU A 413 37.34 -20.25 -2.23
C LEU A 413 37.14 -20.27 -0.72
N THR A 414 36.02 -20.79 -0.23
CA THR A 414 35.85 -21.07 1.20
C THR A 414 36.16 -22.55 1.46
N ARG A 415 37.28 -22.81 2.16
CA ARG A 415 37.56 -24.14 2.75
C ARG A 415 36.90 -24.20 4.13
N ASN A 416 36.12 -25.25 4.38
CA ASN A 416 35.74 -25.64 5.73
C ASN A 416 37.02 -26.00 6.51
N VAL A 417 37.34 -25.21 7.53
CA VAL A 417 38.34 -25.60 8.54
C VAL A 417 37.57 -25.98 9.79
N SER A 418 37.11 -27.23 9.83
CA SER A 418 36.88 -27.94 11.09
C SER A 418 38.23 -28.48 11.55
N ASN A 419 38.80 -27.88 12.60
CA ASN A 419 39.62 -28.47 13.67
C ASN A 419 40.59 -27.44 14.23
N ILE A 420 40.26 -26.91 15.42
CA ILE A 420 41.27 -26.51 16.40
C ILE A 420 40.89 -27.25 17.69
N THR A 421 41.75 -28.20 18.06
CA THR A 421 41.79 -28.86 19.36
C THR A 421 42.97 -28.27 20.11
N ILE A 422 42.67 -27.68 21.27
CA ILE A 422 43.52 -27.10 22.34
C ILE A 422 44.41 -25.93 21.94
#